data_AF-A0A2H5PSI4-F1
#
_entry.id   AF-A0A2H5PSI4-F1
#
_cell.length_a   1.000
_cell.length_b   1.000
_cell.length_c   1.000
_cell.angle_alpha   90.00
_cell.angle_beta   90.00
_cell.angle_gamma   90.00
#
_symmetry.space_group_name_H-M   'P 1'
#
loop_
_entity.id
_entity.type
_entity.pdbx_description
1 polymer ?
#
loop_
_entity_poly.entity_id
_entity_poly.type
_entity_poly.pdbx_seq_one_letter_code
_entity_poly.pdbx_strand_id
1 'polypeptide(L)'
;MPWFPKLALLLIALPVLFIVVLICRDKGFNPMVAAGLMHDSSQPTSDALLGGLLAPDIRRKSCLSRYQSISYRKSSLHKPSPYLVSKLREYEKLHKRCGPYTKSYKKSIKELVSGQIDSSSNCRYVVWLANCGLGNRILSMTSAFLYALLTDRVLLINEESDMSNMFCEPFPDASWILPEDFPFMNQLYSFGRDYAQSFGNMLENRIINTSTELLPSCLYLYLSHDYDHHDKLFFCDQEQAILRNIPWLIMKANIYFLPSLFLMSSFEEELSKLFPDKEMVFHHLGRYLFHPSNQQVMDQILTCTFKEKLLPQVDMGKSIVAPSGKGKSKAVLLTSLIPSYYEKLKDMYLKHPTLNGEVINVYQPSHEEKQRSTNNVHNQKALAEINLLKDELSQLIGKDEPTSEDEPNGENQLSRDKLLGGLLAPNFTKRDCLNVSKLRE
;
A
#
# COMPACT_ATOMS: atom_id res chain seq x y z
N MET A 1 10.39 -20.32 -50.36
CA MET A 1 11.27 -19.81 -49.28
C MET A 1 11.62 -18.36 -49.62
N PRO A 2 11.13 -17.38 -48.83
CA PRO A 2 12.08 -16.48 -48.17
C PRO A 2 11.53 -16.02 -46.80
N TRP A 3 12.01 -16.62 -45.71
CA TRP A 3 11.61 -16.21 -44.36
C TRP A 3 12.77 -16.38 -43.39
N PHE A 4 13.89 -15.65 -43.60
CA PHE A 4 15.01 -15.71 -42.66
C PHE A 4 15.73 -14.39 -42.28
N PRO A 5 15.57 -13.21 -42.91
CA PRO A 5 16.23 -12.01 -42.39
C PRO A 5 15.40 -11.24 -41.36
N LYS A 6 14.11 -11.54 -41.18
CA LYS A 6 13.24 -10.84 -40.19
C LYS A 6 13.22 -11.50 -38.80
N LEU A 7 13.67 -12.74 -38.69
CA LEU A 7 13.70 -13.48 -37.41
C LEU A 7 14.96 -13.17 -36.59
N ALA A 8 16.08 -12.86 -37.24
CA ALA A 8 17.36 -12.57 -36.58
C ALA A 8 17.35 -11.22 -35.83
N LEU A 9 16.65 -10.20 -36.35
CA LEU A 9 16.51 -8.91 -35.64
C LEU A 9 15.62 -9.03 -34.38
N LEU A 10 14.68 -9.97 -34.37
CA LEU A 10 13.81 -10.24 -33.23
C LEU A 10 14.53 -11.03 -32.12
N LEU A 11 15.49 -11.90 -32.50
CA LEU A 11 16.27 -12.70 -31.56
C LEU A 11 17.43 -11.94 -30.88
N ILE A 12 17.88 -10.82 -31.45
CA ILE A 12 18.94 -9.97 -30.87
C ILE A 12 18.36 -8.80 -30.04
N ALA A 13 17.09 -8.42 -30.25
CA ALA A 13 16.42 -7.38 -29.48
C ALA A 13 15.85 -7.86 -28.13
N LEU A 14 15.51 -9.15 -28.03
CA LEU A 14 14.96 -9.79 -26.82
C LEU A 14 15.96 -9.92 -25.65
N PRO A 15 17.26 -10.20 -25.86
CA PRO A 15 18.26 -10.27 -24.77
C PRO A 15 18.61 -8.90 -24.19
N VAL A 16 18.60 -7.85 -25.00
CA VAL A 16 19.07 -6.50 -24.59
C VAL A 16 18.07 -5.78 -23.69
N LEU A 17 16.76 -5.98 -23.91
CA LEU A 17 15.71 -5.54 -22.98
C LEU A 17 15.75 -6.32 -21.65
N PHE A 18 16.29 -7.54 -21.68
CA PHE A 18 16.44 -8.41 -20.51
C PHE A 18 17.59 -7.93 -19.59
N ILE A 19 18.63 -7.27 -20.14
CA ILE A 19 19.82 -6.86 -19.38
C ILE A 19 19.58 -5.59 -18.53
N VAL A 20 18.82 -4.60 -19.01
CA VAL A 20 18.44 -3.42 -18.18
C VAL A 20 17.59 -3.83 -16.98
N VAL A 21 16.71 -4.82 -17.18
CA VAL A 21 15.89 -5.41 -16.12
C VAL A 21 16.73 -6.29 -15.19
N LEU A 22 17.86 -6.84 -15.64
CA LEU A 22 18.79 -7.62 -14.80
C LEU A 22 19.66 -6.73 -13.90
N ILE A 23 20.10 -5.54 -14.37
CA ILE A 23 20.98 -4.65 -13.58
C ILE A 23 20.24 -4.07 -12.35
N CYS A 24 18.97 -3.67 -12.47
CA CYS A 24 18.14 -3.24 -11.33
C CYS A 24 17.19 -4.36 -10.81
N ARG A 25 17.47 -5.65 -11.04
CA ARG A 25 16.57 -6.73 -10.61
C ARG A 25 16.64 -6.95 -9.10
N ASP A 26 15.74 -6.31 -8.38
CA ASP A 26 15.04 -7.00 -7.30
C ASP A 26 13.83 -7.74 -7.91
N LYS A 27 13.60 -8.98 -7.48
CA LYS A 27 12.78 -9.98 -8.20
C LYS A 27 11.34 -9.48 -8.44
N GLY A 28 10.97 -9.14 -9.69
CA GLY A 28 9.55 -8.99 -10.04
C GLY A 28 9.13 -8.29 -11.33
N PHE A 29 10.02 -7.71 -12.13
CA PHE A 29 9.62 -6.91 -13.30
C PHE A 29 9.76 -7.69 -14.62
N ASN A 30 8.71 -7.71 -15.45
CA ASN A 30 8.72 -8.39 -16.76
C ASN A 30 8.16 -7.42 -17.84
N PRO A 31 9.00 -6.85 -18.72
CA PRO A 31 8.65 -5.68 -19.55
C PRO A 31 7.86 -6.00 -20.83
N MET A 32 7.66 -7.28 -21.16
CA MET A 32 7.09 -7.67 -22.47
C MET A 32 5.55 -7.67 -22.53
N VAL A 33 4.85 -7.28 -21.45
CA VAL A 33 3.38 -7.26 -21.40
C VAL A 33 2.78 -5.88 -21.71
N ALA A 34 3.60 -4.84 -21.85
CA ALA A 34 3.14 -3.46 -22.09
C ALA A 34 2.62 -3.17 -23.52
N ALA A 35 2.56 -4.17 -24.40
CA ALA A 35 2.14 -4.00 -25.80
C ALA A 35 0.63 -4.23 -26.07
N GLY A 36 -0.22 -4.33 -25.04
CA GLY A 36 -1.65 -4.59 -25.18
C GLY A 36 -2.54 -3.36 -24.94
N LEU A 37 -3.11 -2.81 -26.02
CA LEU A 37 -4.39 -2.08 -26.17
C LEU A 37 -4.95 -1.31 -24.94
N MET A 38 -5.19 0.00 -25.04
CA MET A 38 -6.54 0.53 -25.36
C MET A 38 -6.55 2.07 -25.56
N HIS A 39 -7.60 2.49 -26.26
CA HIS A 39 -7.99 3.80 -26.81
C HIS A 39 -8.26 4.91 -25.77
N ASP A 40 -8.00 6.17 -26.14
CA ASP A 40 -8.32 7.38 -25.34
C ASP A 40 -9.79 7.81 -25.53
N SER A 41 -10.29 8.59 -24.54
CA SER A 41 -11.61 9.25 -24.40
C SER A 41 -12.77 8.48 -23.74
N SER A 42 -12.70 8.24 -22.43
CA SER A 42 -13.84 8.22 -21.49
C SER A 42 -13.32 7.86 -20.07
N GLN A 43 -14.21 7.68 -19.09
CA GLN A 43 -13.91 7.22 -17.73
C GLN A 43 -12.90 6.05 -17.67
N PRO A 44 -12.21 5.82 -16.53
CA PRO A 44 -11.32 4.66 -16.40
C PRO A 44 -12.01 3.38 -16.89
N THR A 45 -11.35 2.61 -17.75
CA THR A 45 -11.91 1.35 -18.27
C THR A 45 -12.17 0.38 -17.13
N SER A 46 -13.17 -0.51 -17.27
CA SER A 46 -13.50 -1.53 -16.26
C SER A 46 -12.28 -2.34 -15.79
N ASP A 47 -11.34 -2.59 -16.71
CA ASP A 47 -10.11 -3.33 -16.43
C ASP A 47 -9.14 -2.50 -15.56
N ALA A 48 -8.96 -1.21 -15.85
CA ALA A 48 -8.16 -0.30 -15.02
C ALA A 48 -8.74 -0.10 -13.61
N LEU A 49 -10.05 -0.30 -13.44
CA LEU A 49 -10.74 -0.30 -12.15
C LEU A 49 -10.74 -1.68 -11.47
N LEU A 50 -10.00 -2.65 -12.01
CA LEU A 50 -9.87 -4.00 -11.49
C LEU A 50 -11.23 -4.71 -11.32
N GLY A 51 -12.12 -4.56 -12.30
CA GLY A 51 -13.48 -5.12 -12.25
C GLY A 51 -14.40 -4.35 -11.32
N GLY A 52 -14.19 -3.04 -11.17
CA GLY A 52 -14.99 -2.15 -10.33
C GLY A 52 -14.50 -2.02 -8.88
N LEU A 53 -13.45 -2.75 -8.49
CA LEU A 53 -12.85 -2.66 -7.15
C LEU A 53 -12.42 -1.23 -6.83
N LEU A 54 -11.79 -0.52 -7.77
CA LEU A 54 -11.31 0.85 -7.57
C LEU A 54 -12.37 1.86 -7.99
N ALA A 55 -12.49 2.96 -7.24
CA ALA A 55 -13.30 4.11 -7.63
C ALA A 55 -12.59 4.91 -8.75
N PRO A 56 -13.32 5.49 -9.71
CA PRO A 56 -12.74 6.31 -10.78
C PRO A 56 -12.35 7.72 -10.32
N ASP A 57 -12.78 8.13 -9.12
CA ASP A 57 -12.81 9.53 -8.68
C ASP A 57 -11.47 10.05 -8.12
N ILE A 58 -10.50 9.17 -7.87
CA ILE A 58 -9.16 9.60 -7.43
C ILE A 58 -8.39 10.16 -8.64
N ARG A 59 -7.88 11.38 -8.49
CA ARG A 59 -7.12 12.06 -9.57
C ARG A 59 -5.93 11.18 -9.99
N ARG A 60 -5.92 10.71 -11.24
CA ARG A 60 -4.84 9.83 -11.76
C ARG A 60 -3.42 10.36 -11.50
N LYS A 61 -3.22 11.68 -11.57
CA LYS A 61 -1.91 12.31 -11.35
C LYS A 61 -1.43 12.24 -9.89
N SER A 62 -2.33 12.14 -8.90
CA SER A 62 -1.92 12.06 -7.48
C SER A 62 -1.42 10.68 -7.08
N CYS A 63 -1.90 9.62 -7.74
CA CYS A 63 -1.46 8.25 -7.50
C CYS A 63 -1.50 7.41 -8.77
N LEU A 64 -0.33 7.21 -9.38
CA LEU A 64 -0.22 6.62 -10.71
C LEU A 64 -0.32 5.09 -10.66
N SER A 65 0.31 4.49 -9.65
CA SER A 65 0.27 3.04 -9.41
C SER A 65 -1.15 2.50 -9.29
N ARG A 66 -2.12 3.33 -8.85
CA ARG A 66 -3.54 2.98 -8.75
C ARG A 66 -4.14 2.49 -10.05
N TYR A 67 -3.93 3.22 -11.15
CA TYR A 67 -4.57 2.91 -12.44
C TYR A 67 -3.62 2.33 -13.48
N GLN A 68 -2.30 2.52 -13.31
CA GLN A 68 -1.30 2.03 -14.27
C GLN A 68 -0.74 0.64 -13.91
N SER A 69 -1.04 0.11 -12.72
CA SER A 69 -0.58 -1.23 -12.32
C SER A 69 -0.99 -2.34 -13.28
N ILE A 70 -2.10 -2.16 -14.03
CA ILE A 70 -2.57 -3.12 -15.03
C ILE A 70 -1.63 -3.26 -16.22
N SER A 71 -0.85 -2.23 -16.56
CA SER A 71 0.15 -2.32 -17.65
C SER A 71 1.30 -3.28 -17.31
N TYR A 72 1.52 -3.54 -16.02
CA TYR A 72 2.61 -4.37 -15.51
C TYR A 72 2.15 -5.74 -14.99
N ARG A 73 0.85 -5.93 -14.78
CA ARG A 73 0.28 -7.13 -14.17
C ARG A 73 -0.70 -7.79 -15.12
N LYS A 74 -0.63 -9.12 -15.22
CA LYS A 74 -1.68 -9.88 -15.88
C LYS A 74 -3.02 -9.61 -15.18
N SER A 75 -4.09 -9.47 -15.96
CA SER A 75 -5.43 -9.36 -15.42
C SER A 75 -5.72 -10.54 -14.49
N SER A 76 -6.23 -10.25 -13.29
CA SER A 76 -6.61 -11.30 -12.34
C SER A 76 -7.85 -12.03 -12.85
N LEU A 77 -7.84 -13.36 -12.75
CA LEU A 77 -9.01 -14.20 -13.00
C LEU A 77 -10.03 -14.08 -11.86
N HIS A 78 -9.58 -13.67 -10.66
CA HIS A 78 -10.42 -13.51 -9.48
C HIS A 78 -11.03 -12.10 -9.48
N LYS A 79 -12.28 -12.02 -9.93
CA LYS A 79 -13.06 -10.77 -9.96
C LYS A 79 -13.74 -10.54 -8.60
N PRO A 80 -13.80 -9.29 -8.12
CA PRO A 80 -14.53 -8.98 -6.89
C PRO A 80 -16.03 -9.28 -7.07
N SER A 81 -16.71 -9.67 -5.99
CA SER A 81 -18.17 -9.82 -6.02
C SER A 81 -18.83 -8.44 -6.21
N PRO A 82 -20.00 -8.37 -6.88
CA PRO A 82 -20.75 -7.12 -6.98
C PRO A 82 -21.12 -6.54 -5.60
N TYR A 83 -21.37 -7.42 -4.62
CA TYR A 83 -21.67 -7.03 -3.24
C TYR A 83 -20.48 -6.33 -2.57
N LEU A 84 -19.26 -6.88 -2.72
CA LEU A 84 -18.03 -6.23 -2.24
C LEU A 84 -17.85 -4.86 -2.87
N VAL A 85 -18.03 -4.74 -4.19
CA VAL A 85 -17.90 -3.45 -4.88
C VAL A 85 -18.90 -2.44 -4.30
N SER A 86 -20.16 -2.82 -4.09
CA SER A 86 -21.16 -1.94 -3.46
C SER A 86 -20.76 -1.53 -2.05
N LYS A 87 -20.32 -2.49 -1.21
CA LYS A 87 -19.89 -2.24 0.17
C LYS A 87 -18.70 -1.27 0.24
N LEU A 88 -17.74 -1.37 -0.69
CA LEU A 88 -16.62 -0.44 -0.77
C LEU A 88 -17.08 0.99 -1.14
N ARG A 89 -18.02 1.13 -2.09
CA ARG A 89 -18.59 2.45 -2.43
C ARG A 89 -19.38 3.06 -1.27
N GLU A 90 -20.08 2.24 -0.49
CA GLU A 90 -20.76 2.67 0.74
C GLU A 90 -19.76 3.12 1.81
N TYR A 91 -18.69 2.35 1.98
CA TYR A 91 -17.60 2.71 2.88
C TYR A 91 -16.96 4.05 2.51
N GLU A 92 -16.68 4.29 1.22
CA GLU A 92 -16.13 5.58 0.76
C GLU A 92 -17.06 6.76 1.11
N LYS A 93 -18.38 6.59 0.97
CA LYS A 93 -19.36 7.60 1.41
C LYS A 93 -19.34 7.81 2.92
N LEU A 94 -19.24 6.73 3.69
CA LEU A 94 -19.09 6.80 5.15
C LEU A 94 -17.82 7.57 5.53
N HIS A 95 -16.69 7.22 4.91
CA HIS A 95 -15.39 7.84 5.16
C HIS A 95 -15.37 9.31 4.74
N LYS A 96 -16.00 9.69 3.63
CA LYS A 96 -16.15 11.10 3.24
C LYS A 96 -16.99 11.92 4.23
N ARG A 97 -17.99 11.30 4.85
CA ARG A 97 -18.88 11.96 5.83
C ARG A 97 -18.28 12.06 7.23
N CYS A 98 -17.56 11.04 7.65
CA CYS A 98 -17.08 10.84 9.02
C CYS A 98 -15.54 10.96 9.14
N GLY A 99 -14.81 11.08 8.04
CA GLY A 99 -13.35 11.13 8.03
C GLY A 99 -12.78 12.40 8.66
N PRO A 100 -11.44 12.48 8.75
CA PRO A 100 -10.73 13.57 9.38
C PRO A 100 -11.21 14.97 8.96
N TYR A 101 -11.21 15.90 9.92
CA TYR A 101 -11.56 17.32 9.74
C TYR A 101 -13.01 17.63 9.32
N THR A 102 -13.85 16.64 9.05
CA THR A 102 -15.28 16.82 8.78
C THR A 102 -16.04 17.36 10.00
N LYS A 103 -17.25 17.91 9.79
CA LYS A 103 -18.13 18.35 10.88
C LYS A 103 -18.47 17.19 11.83
N SER A 104 -18.73 16.01 11.27
CA SER A 104 -19.06 14.81 12.04
C SER A 104 -17.86 14.33 12.87
N TYR A 105 -16.67 14.29 12.28
CA TYR A 105 -15.43 13.95 13.00
C TYR A 105 -15.17 14.90 14.17
N LYS A 106 -15.25 16.22 13.94
CA LYS A 106 -15.08 17.22 15.00
C LYS A 106 -16.11 17.07 16.12
N LYS A 107 -17.34 16.62 15.82
CA LYS A 107 -18.35 16.28 16.83
C LYS A 107 -17.93 15.04 17.63
N SER A 108 -17.56 13.96 16.95
CA SER A 108 -17.12 12.71 17.58
C SER A 108 -15.87 12.87 18.45
N ILE A 109 -14.96 13.78 18.11
CA ILE A 109 -13.80 14.13 18.94
C ILE A 109 -14.22 14.86 20.23
N LYS A 110 -15.22 15.74 20.18
CA LYS A 110 -15.76 16.38 21.39
C LYS A 110 -16.41 15.37 22.33
N GLU A 111 -17.18 14.43 21.78
CA GLU A 111 -17.82 13.33 22.51
C GLU A 111 -16.76 12.39 23.13
N LEU A 112 -15.68 12.11 22.39
CA LEU A 112 -14.55 11.33 22.86
C LEU A 112 -13.90 11.97 24.10
N VAL A 113 -13.61 13.28 24.04
CA VAL A 113 -12.96 14.03 25.12
C VAL A 113 -13.90 14.24 26.32
N SER A 114 -15.19 14.46 26.10
CA SER A 114 -16.16 14.64 27.19
C SER A 114 -16.54 13.35 27.90
N GLY A 115 -16.29 12.18 27.28
CA GLY A 115 -16.70 10.88 27.79
C GLY A 115 -18.22 10.63 27.69
N GLN A 116 -18.99 11.55 27.11
CA GLN A 116 -20.44 11.42 26.95
C GLN A 116 -20.78 10.95 25.54
N ILE A 117 -21.35 9.75 25.45
CA ILE A 117 -21.77 9.15 24.19
C ILE A 117 -23.17 9.69 23.85
N ASP A 118 -23.24 10.54 22.83
CA ASP A 118 -24.51 10.98 22.26
C ASP A 118 -25.01 9.92 21.25
N SER A 119 -26.16 9.31 21.54
CA SER A 119 -26.77 8.27 20.69
C SER A 119 -27.18 8.77 19.30
N SER A 120 -27.17 10.09 19.06
CA SER A 120 -27.39 10.68 17.73
C SER A 120 -26.16 10.67 16.83
N SER A 121 -24.98 10.33 17.37
CA SER A 121 -23.70 10.31 16.63
C SER A 121 -23.58 9.05 15.76
N ASN A 122 -23.69 9.23 14.45
CA ASN A 122 -23.66 8.13 13.47
C ASN A 122 -22.25 7.67 13.05
N CYS A 123 -21.18 8.27 13.60
CA CYS A 123 -19.81 7.98 13.20
C CYS A 123 -19.08 7.20 14.29
N ARG A 124 -18.54 6.05 13.91
CA ARG A 124 -17.74 5.16 14.75
C ARG A 124 -16.41 4.89 14.07
N TYR A 125 -15.38 4.61 14.85
CA TYR A 125 -13.99 4.60 14.37
C TYR A 125 -13.25 3.37 14.87
N VAL A 126 -12.32 2.91 14.03
CA VAL A 126 -11.20 2.03 14.39
C VAL A 126 -9.92 2.79 14.07
N VAL A 127 -9.12 3.06 15.08
CA VAL A 127 -7.78 3.65 14.92
C VAL A 127 -6.78 2.50 14.97
N TRP A 128 -6.12 2.23 13.85
CA TRP A 128 -5.06 1.22 13.79
C TRP A 128 -3.72 1.84 14.15
N LEU A 129 -2.97 1.19 15.05
CA LEU A 129 -1.65 1.58 15.49
C LEU A 129 -0.59 0.68 14.86
N ALA A 130 0.44 1.30 14.29
CA ALA A 130 1.57 0.59 13.73
C ALA A 130 2.32 -0.23 14.79
N ASN A 131 2.70 -1.44 14.40
CA ASN A 131 3.54 -2.32 15.19
C ASN A 131 4.32 -3.27 14.26
N CYS A 132 5.52 -3.69 14.66
CA CYS A 132 6.42 -4.56 13.90
C CYS A 132 6.76 -4.04 12.48
N GLY A 133 7.28 -4.92 11.61
CA GLY A 133 7.74 -4.57 10.26
C GLY A 133 6.61 -4.39 9.23
N LEU A 134 6.94 -3.80 8.08
CA LEU A 134 5.98 -3.40 7.04
C LEU A 134 5.04 -4.52 6.57
N GLY A 135 5.53 -5.76 6.42
CA GLY A 135 4.68 -6.91 6.04
C GLY A 135 3.56 -7.18 7.06
N ASN A 136 3.89 -7.15 8.36
CA ASN A 136 2.92 -7.29 9.45
C ASN A 136 1.92 -6.15 9.42
N ARG A 137 2.40 -4.92 9.17
CA ARG A 137 1.55 -3.72 9.08
C ARG A 137 0.54 -3.83 7.94
N ILE A 138 0.98 -4.18 6.73
CA ILE A 138 0.07 -4.37 5.58
C ILE A 138 -1.02 -5.41 5.89
N LEU A 139 -0.63 -6.54 6.47
CA LEU A 139 -1.55 -7.63 6.79
C LEU A 139 -2.53 -7.27 7.93
N SER A 140 -2.05 -6.62 8.99
CA SER A 140 -2.90 -6.23 10.11
C SER A 140 -3.79 -5.03 9.77
N MET A 141 -3.32 -4.08 8.96
CA MET A 141 -4.15 -3.01 8.37
C MET A 141 -5.27 -3.58 7.51
N THR A 142 -4.98 -4.60 6.70
CA THR A 142 -6.02 -5.26 5.89
C THR A 142 -7.07 -5.93 6.76
N SER A 143 -6.62 -6.59 7.84
CA SER A 143 -7.51 -7.25 8.82
C SER A 143 -8.37 -6.21 9.56
N ALA A 144 -7.79 -5.09 9.96
CA ALA A 144 -8.49 -3.97 10.59
C ALA A 144 -9.48 -3.29 9.63
N PHE A 145 -9.14 -3.16 8.36
CA PHE A 145 -10.05 -2.64 7.34
C PHE A 145 -11.25 -3.55 7.11
N LEU A 146 -11.04 -4.87 7.03
CA LEU A 146 -12.15 -5.81 6.96
C LEU A 146 -13.06 -5.69 8.21
N TYR A 147 -12.47 -5.63 9.40
CA TYR A 147 -13.23 -5.42 10.63
C TYR A 147 -14.04 -4.11 10.59
N ALA A 148 -13.46 -3.03 10.07
CA ALA A 148 -14.14 -1.75 9.89
C ALA A 148 -15.32 -1.85 8.90
N LEU A 149 -15.18 -2.62 7.80
CA LEU A 149 -16.27 -2.91 6.87
C LEU A 149 -17.42 -3.70 7.52
N LEU A 150 -17.09 -4.69 8.35
CA LEU A 150 -18.05 -5.55 9.03
C LEU A 150 -18.81 -4.84 10.17
N THR A 151 -18.23 -3.77 10.71
CA THR A 151 -18.78 -3.05 11.88
C THR A 151 -19.25 -1.63 11.56
N ASP A 152 -19.24 -1.25 10.27
CA ASP A 152 -19.58 0.09 9.76
C ASP A 152 -18.83 1.20 10.51
N ARG A 153 -17.50 1.07 10.59
CA ARG A 153 -16.58 2.02 11.22
C ARG A 153 -15.64 2.66 10.19
N VAL A 154 -15.23 3.88 10.44
CA VAL A 154 -14.15 4.56 9.72
C VAL A 154 -12.80 4.03 10.21
N LEU A 155 -11.91 3.67 9.29
CA LEU A 155 -10.54 3.24 9.63
C LEU A 155 -9.62 4.45 9.59
N LEU A 156 -8.91 4.73 10.69
CA LEU A 156 -7.85 5.73 10.74
C LEU A 156 -6.52 5.06 11.05
N ILE A 157 -5.47 5.45 10.34
CA ILE A 157 -4.13 4.87 10.44
C ILE A 157 -3.23 5.84 11.17
N ASN A 158 -2.68 5.43 12.31
CA ASN A 158 -1.55 6.14 12.92
C ASN A 158 -0.28 5.78 12.14
N GLU A 159 0.09 6.64 11.20
CA GLU A 159 1.28 6.46 10.36
C GLU A 159 2.55 6.81 11.13
N GLU A 160 3.48 5.86 11.20
CA GLU A 160 4.82 6.09 11.73
C GLU A 160 5.70 6.76 10.67
N SER A 161 6.76 7.46 11.08
CA SER A 161 7.63 8.20 10.15
C SER A 161 8.24 7.33 9.05
N ASP A 162 8.48 6.04 9.34
CA ASP A 162 9.02 5.06 8.40
C ASP A 162 7.99 4.57 7.36
N MET A 163 6.71 4.91 7.51
CA MET A 163 5.65 4.65 6.52
C MET A 163 5.27 5.90 5.72
N SER A 164 5.79 7.06 6.11
CA SER A 164 5.44 8.33 5.47
C SER A 164 5.66 8.29 3.97
N ASN A 165 4.63 8.70 3.22
CA ASN A 165 4.63 8.72 1.76
C ASN A 165 4.83 7.34 1.09
N MET A 166 4.66 6.21 1.79
CA MET A 166 4.76 4.89 1.14
C MET A 166 3.53 4.59 0.27
N PHE A 167 2.34 4.88 0.79
CA PHE A 167 1.07 4.57 0.14
C PHE A 167 0.30 5.83 -0.26
N CYS A 168 -0.46 5.72 -1.34
CA CYS A 168 -1.45 6.72 -1.71
C CYS A 168 -2.68 6.66 -0.83
N GLU A 169 -3.44 7.76 -0.77
CA GLU A 169 -4.77 7.78 -0.18
C GLU A 169 -5.70 6.76 -0.87
N PRO A 170 -6.30 5.80 -0.12
CA PRO A 170 -7.16 4.76 -0.67
C PRO A 170 -8.57 5.24 -1.02
N PHE A 171 -9.06 6.27 -0.33
CA PHE A 171 -10.45 6.71 -0.40
C PHE A 171 -10.60 8.03 -1.16
N PRO A 172 -11.57 8.17 -2.07
CA PRO A 172 -11.78 9.42 -2.81
C PRO A 172 -12.13 10.60 -1.91
N ASP A 173 -11.49 11.75 -2.13
CA ASP A 173 -11.71 13.02 -1.42
C ASP A 173 -11.60 12.94 0.12
N ALA A 174 -10.91 11.94 0.67
CA ALA A 174 -10.76 11.80 2.11
C ALA A 174 -9.42 11.16 2.47
N SER A 175 -8.91 11.50 3.66
CA SER A 175 -7.68 10.89 4.19
C SER A 175 -8.01 9.77 5.17
N TRP A 176 -7.26 8.67 5.09
CA TRP A 176 -7.28 7.61 6.11
C TRP A 176 -6.25 7.81 7.23
N ILE A 177 -5.41 8.85 7.15
CA ILE A 177 -4.39 9.11 8.16
C ILE A 177 -5.03 9.77 9.38
N LEU A 178 -4.64 9.31 10.57
CA LEU A 178 -5.04 9.91 11.82
C LEU A 178 -4.40 11.31 11.96
N PRO A 179 -5.18 12.37 12.22
CA PRO A 179 -4.64 13.71 12.43
C PRO A 179 -3.65 13.81 13.60
N GLU A 180 -2.61 14.62 13.43
CA GLU A 180 -1.62 14.91 14.49
C GLU A 180 -2.23 15.64 15.69
N ASP A 181 -3.35 16.35 15.51
CA ASP A 181 -4.09 17.03 16.56
C ASP A 181 -5.05 16.12 17.33
N PHE A 182 -4.97 14.80 17.13
CA PHE A 182 -5.80 13.84 17.85
C PHE A 182 -5.52 13.90 19.38
N PRO A 183 -6.55 14.00 20.25
CA PRO A 183 -6.39 14.35 21.67
C PRO A 183 -5.47 13.44 22.49
N PHE A 184 -5.26 12.19 22.05
CA PHE A 184 -4.51 11.19 22.79
C PHE A 184 -3.24 10.72 22.10
N MET A 185 -2.72 11.45 21.09
CA MET A 185 -1.54 11.03 20.32
C MET A 185 -0.37 10.58 21.21
N ASN A 186 -0.03 11.36 22.24
CA ASN A 186 1.07 11.02 23.16
C ASN A 186 0.79 9.75 23.99
N GLN A 187 -0.47 9.48 24.31
CA GLN A 187 -0.86 8.29 25.09
C GLN A 187 -0.83 7.03 24.24
N LEU A 188 -1.07 7.11 22.92
CA LEU A 188 -1.03 5.96 22.01
C LEU A 188 0.29 5.18 22.11
N TYR A 189 1.42 5.89 22.30
CA TYR A 189 2.74 5.28 22.47
C TYR A 189 2.89 4.49 23.78
N SER A 190 2.16 4.88 24.83
CA SER A 190 2.16 4.18 26.12
C SER A 190 1.28 2.93 26.15
N PHE A 191 0.45 2.72 25.13
CA PHE A 191 -0.43 1.57 25.07
C PHE A 191 0.37 0.29 24.77
N GLY A 192 0.57 -0.48 25.84
CA GLY A 192 1.15 -1.82 25.83
C GLY A 192 0.14 -2.87 26.29
N ARG A 193 0.61 -4.10 26.48
CA ARG A 193 -0.19 -5.22 26.98
C ARG A 193 -0.82 -4.92 28.35
N ASP A 194 -0.04 -4.38 29.28
CA ASP A 194 -0.46 -4.17 30.68
C ASP A 194 -1.28 -2.89 30.89
N TYR A 195 -1.76 -2.26 29.81
CA TYR A 195 -2.58 -1.05 29.93
C TYR A 195 -3.92 -1.39 30.58
N ALA A 196 -4.16 -0.89 31.80
CA ALA A 196 -5.30 -1.30 32.63
C ALA A 196 -6.69 -1.10 31.96
N GLN A 197 -6.81 -0.14 31.04
CA GLN A 197 -8.03 0.13 30.28
C GLN A 197 -8.05 -0.56 28.90
N SER A 198 -7.20 -1.55 28.67
CA SER A 198 -7.31 -2.45 27.53
C SER A 198 -8.52 -3.37 27.69
N PHE A 199 -9.09 -3.81 26.57
CA PHE A 199 -10.24 -4.70 26.58
C PHE A 199 -9.99 -5.99 27.35
N GLY A 200 -8.86 -6.67 27.11
CA GLY A 200 -8.50 -7.88 27.84
C GLY A 200 -8.41 -7.65 29.35
N ASN A 201 -7.71 -6.59 29.77
CA ASN A 201 -7.55 -6.28 31.20
C ASN A 201 -8.86 -5.86 31.86
N MET A 202 -9.74 -5.14 31.15
CA MET A 202 -11.06 -4.77 31.68
C MET A 202 -11.98 -5.99 31.81
N LEU A 203 -11.86 -6.98 30.92
CA LEU A 203 -12.58 -8.26 31.04
C LEU A 203 -12.04 -9.10 32.19
N GLU A 204 -10.71 -9.22 32.32
CA GLU A 204 -10.05 -9.96 33.40
C GLU A 204 -10.47 -9.40 34.77
N ASN A 205 -10.46 -8.07 34.91
CA ASN A 205 -10.85 -7.37 36.14
C ASN A 205 -12.38 -7.22 36.31
N ARG A 206 -13.19 -7.81 35.42
CA ARG A 206 -14.67 -7.79 35.45
C ARG A 206 -15.27 -6.37 35.46
N ILE A 207 -14.57 -5.40 34.88
CA ILE A 207 -15.00 -4.00 34.79
C ILE A 207 -16.06 -3.84 33.68
N ILE A 208 -15.90 -4.55 32.56
CA ILE A 208 -16.85 -4.56 31.45
C ILE A 208 -17.50 -5.94 31.33
N ASN A 209 -18.82 -5.95 31.21
CA ASN A 209 -19.62 -7.13 30.89
C ASN A 209 -20.76 -6.75 29.90
N THR A 210 -21.51 -7.74 29.45
CA THR A 210 -22.65 -7.55 28.53
C THR A 210 -23.81 -6.74 29.13
N SER A 211 -23.86 -6.60 30.46
CA SER A 211 -24.89 -5.87 31.21
C SER A 211 -24.43 -4.49 31.68
N THR A 212 -23.26 -4.01 31.23
CA THR A 212 -22.68 -2.75 31.72
C THR A 212 -23.43 -1.58 31.11
N GLU A 213 -24.14 -0.80 31.94
CA GLU A 213 -24.97 0.33 31.48
C GLU A 213 -24.14 1.52 30.97
N LEU A 214 -22.90 1.67 31.44
CA LEU A 214 -22.00 2.77 31.09
C LEU A 214 -20.76 2.23 30.36
N LEU A 215 -20.80 2.25 29.03
CA LEU A 215 -19.66 1.89 28.19
C LEU A 215 -18.72 3.09 28.01
N PRO A 216 -17.40 2.85 27.89
CA PRO A 216 -16.45 3.92 27.66
C PRO A 216 -16.60 4.51 26.25
N SER A 217 -16.28 5.80 26.09
CA SER A 217 -16.27 6.49 24.79
C SER A 217 -15.16 5.97 23.85
N CYS A 218 -14.12 5.39 24.43
CA CYS A 218 -12.97 4.80 23.75
C CYS A 218 -12.46 3.56 24.45
N LEU A 219 -12.02 2.57 23.69
CA LEU A 219 -11.47 1.33 24.22
C LEU A 219 -10.23 0.91 23.43
N TYR A 220 -9.21 0.45 24.15
CA TYR A 220 -7.97 -0.06 23.55
C TYR A 220 -8.02 -1.58 23.37
N LEU A 221 -7.65 -2.05 22.18
CA LEU A 221 -7.60 -3.45 21.77
C LEU A 221 -6.15 -3.86 21.51
N TYR A 222 -5.66 -4.84 22.27
CA TYR A 222 -4.33 -5.42 22.09
C TYR A 222 -4.41 -6.71 21.29
N LEU A 223 -4.11 -6.64 19.99
CA LEU A 223 -4.15 -7.78 19.07
C LEU A 223 -2.74 -8.05 18.50
N SER A 224 -1.74 -8.01 19.37
CA SER A 224 -0.37 -8.38 19.01
C SER A 224 -0.12 -9.88 19.26
N HIS A 225 0.93 -10.44 18.68
CA HIS A 225 1.24 -11.87 18.76
C HIS A 225 1.38 -12.45 20.19
N ASP A 226 1.66 -11.60 21.17
CA ASP A 226 1.84 -11.89 22.60
C ASP A 226 0.61 -11.54 23.47
N TYR A 227 -0.52 -11.22 22.84
CA TYR A 227 -1.82 -11.06 23.49
C TYR A 227 -2.23 -12.27 24.35
N ASP A 228 -2.99 -12.00 25.41
CA ASP A 228 -3.35 -13.01 26.39
C ASP A 228 -4.68 -13.72 26.06
N HIS A 229 -5.20 -14.48 27.03
CA HIS A 229 -6.47 -15.21 26.87
C HIS A 229 -7.69 -14.29 26.83
N HIS A 230 -7.70 -13.19 27.59
CA HIS A 230 -8.81 -12.25 27.62
C HIS A 230 -8.83 -11.38 26.37
N ASP A 231 -7.66 -10.99 25.85
CA ASP A 231 -7.55 -10.29 24.55
C ASP A 231 -8.13 -11.12 23.40
N LYS A 232 -7.94 -12.45 23.42
CA LYS A 232 -8.50 -13.39 22.42
C LYS A 232 -10.02 -13.36 22.34
N LEU A 233 -10.70 -12.94 23.41
CA LEU A 233 -12.17 -12.85 23.43
C LEU A 233 -12.70 -11.77 22.49
N PHE A 234 -11.83 -10.91 21.94
CA PHE A 234 -12.17 -10.08 20.79
C PHE A 234 -12.81 -10.91 19.65
N PHE A 235 -12.37 -12.15 19.44
CA PHE A 235 -12.89 -13.01 18.37
C PHE A 235 -14.17 -13.79 18.75
N CYS A 236 -14.87 -13.39 19.81
CA CYS A 236 -16.10 -14.02 20.27
C CYS A 236 -17.33 -13.13 20.03
N ASP A 237 -18.45 -13.73 19.60
CA ASP A 237 -19.66 -13.00 19.22
C ASP A 237 -20.29 -12.23 20.40
N GLN A 238 -20.23 -12.78 21.61
CA GLN A 238 -20.76 -12.14 22.82
C GLN A 238 -20.00 -10.84 23.13
N GLU A 239 -18.68 -10.87 23.06
CA GLU A 239 -17.81 -9.73 23.30
C GLU A 239 -17.90 -8.68 22.19
N GLN A 240 -18.10 -9.08 20.93
CA GLN A 240 -18.38 -8.13 19.85
C GLN A 240 -19.66 -7.32 20.05
N ALA A 241 -20.68 -7.88 20.72
CA ALA A 241 -21.90 -7.13 21.04
C ALA A 241 -21.60 -5.91 21.93
N ILE A 242 -20.61 -6.01 22.82
CA ILE A 242 -20.13 -4.90 23.64
C ILE A 242 -19.39 -3.89 22.76
N LEU A 243 -18.42 -4.38 21.97
CA LEU A 243 -17.58 -3.53 21.11
C LEU A 243 -18.39 -2.75 20.07
N ARG A 244 -19.53 -3.29 19.61
CA ARG A 244 -20.43 -2.63 18.65
C ARG A 244 -20.91 -1.24 19.13
N ASN A 245 -21.09 -1.08 20.44
CA ASN A 245 -21.65 0.12 21.06
C ASN A 245 -20.59 1.16 21.45
N ILE A 246 -19.30 0.81 21.42
CA ILE A 246 -18.21 1.72 21.77
C ILE A 246 -17.82 2.54 20.54
N PRO A 247 -17.88 3.88 20.55
CA PRO A 247 -17.65 4.67 19.34
C PRO A 247 -16.22 4.63 18.81
N TRP A 248 -15.21 4.64 19.69
CA TRP A 248 -13.79 4.64 19.31
C TRP A 248 -13.10 3.35 19.76
N LEU A 249 -12.54 2.61 18.81
CA LEU A 249 -11.69 1.46 19.09
C LEU A 249 -10.26 1.78 18.66
N ILE A 250 -9.32 1.75 19.58
CA ILE A 250 -7.89 1.92 19.28
C ILE A 250 -7.26 0.55 19.26
N MET A 251 -6.75 0.11 18.11
CA MET A 251 -6.29 -1.25 17.88
C MET A 251 -4.80 -1.28 17.58
N LYS A 252 -4.02 -1.97 18.43
CA LYS A 252 -2.61 -2.27 18.17
C LYS A 252 -2.46 -3.71 17.71
N ALA A 253 -2.11 -3.92 16.45
CA ALA A 253 -2.10 -5.24 15.84
C ALA A 253 -0.88 -5.48 14.94
N ASN A 254 -0.23 -6.63 15.08
CA ASN A 254 0.88 -7.09 14.22
C ASN A 254 0.66 -8.48 13.59
N ILE A 255 -0.54 -9.04 13.76
CA ILE A 255 -0.92 -10.36 13.21
C ILE A 255 -1.93 -10.22 12.08
N TYR A 256 -1.96 -11.20 11.18
CA TYR A 256 -3.02 -11.37 10.19
C TYR A 256 -4.22 -12.10 10.83
N PHE A 257 -5.10 -11.36 11.52
CA PHE A 257 -6.25 -11.93 12.23
C PHE A 257 -7.51 -12.09 11.37
N LEU A 258 -7.45 -11.72 10.10
CA LEU A 258 -8.54 -11.86 9.14
C LEU A 258 -9.19 -13.26 9.15
N PRO A 259 -8.45 -14.39 9.16
CA PRO A 259 -9.07 -15.71 9.19
C PRO A 259 -9.94 -15.95 10.42
N SER A 260 -9.59 -15.38 11.58
CA SER A 260 -10.36 -15.52 12.82
C SER A 260 -11.74 -14.87 12.71
N LEU A 261 -11.89 -13.81 11.90
CA LEU A 261 -13.20 -13.17 11.65
C LEU A 261 -14.17 -14.11 10.93
N PHE A 262 -13.68 -15.03 10.09
CA PHE A 262 -14.50 -16.05 9.42
C PHE A 262 -14.97 -17.16 10.36
N LEU A 263 -14.41 -17.23 11.57
CA LEU A 263 -14.86 -18.18 12.60
C LEU A 263 -16.01 -17.60 13.44
N MET A 264 -16.37 -16.34 13.26
CA MET A 264 -17.40 -15.65 14.05
C MET A 264 -18.75 -15.79 13.38
N SER A 265 -19.76 -16.27 14.12
CA SER A 265 -21.07 -16.55 13.53
C SER A 265 -21.79 -15.25 13.14
N SER A 266 -21.57 -14.17 13.88
CA SER A 266 -22.16 -12.86 13.58
C SER A 266 -21.68 -12.23 12.27
N PHE A 267 -20.51 -12.62 11.77
CA PHE A 267 -19.93 -12.11 10.53
C PHE A 267 -20.06 -13.07 9.34
N GLU A 268 -20.45 -14.32 9.57
CA GLU A 268 -20.46 -15.38 8.56
C GLU A 268 -21.31 -15.02 7.33
N GLU A 269 -22.52 -14.52 7.54
CA GLU A 269 -23.43 -14.15 6.44
C GLU A 269 -22.85 -13.01 5.58
N GLU A 270 -22.41 -11.92 6.22
CA GLU A 270 -21.85 -10.76 5.52
C GLU A 270 -20.56 -11.13 4.77
N LEU A 271 -19.67 -11.90 5.40
CA LEU A 271 -18.43 -12.38 4.79
C LEU A 271 -18.69 -13.28 3.58
N SER A 272 -19.71 -14.15 3.65
CA SER A 272 -20.08 -15.03 2.53
C SER A 272 -20.56 -14.25 1.30
N LYS A 273 -21.24 -13.12 1.51
CA LYS A 273 -21.69 -12.22 0.43
C LYS A 273 -20.53 -11.40 -0.14
N LEU A 274 -19.66 -10.88 0.73
CA LEU A 274 -18.50 -10.09 0.32
C LEU A 274 -17.49 -10.96 -0.46
N PHE A 275 -17.18 -12.15 0.04
CA PHE A 275 -16.14 -13.01 -0.49
C PHE A 275 -16.65 -14.45 -0.69
N PRO A 276 -17.29 -14.73 -1.84
CA PRO A 276 -17.66 -16.11 -2.20
C PRO A 276 -16.46 -17.06 -2.22
N ASP A 277 -15.30 -16.54 -2.62
CA ASP A 277 -14.00 -17.20 -2.49
C ASP A 277 -13.22 -16.61 -1.30
N LYS A 278 -13.15 -17.37 -0.21
CA LYS A 278 -12.54 -16.95 1.06
C LYS A 278 -11.02 -16.78 0.97
N GLU A 279 -10.36 -17.38 -0.01
CA GLU A 279 -8.90 -17.25 -0.18
C GLU A 279 -8.51 -15.91 -0.81
N MET A 280 -9.47 -15.21 -1.44
CA MET A 280 -9.23 -14.00 -2.21
C MET A 280 -9.41 -12.71 -1.41
N VAL A 281 -9.65 -12.78 -0.10
CA VAL A 281 -9.95 -11.59 0.72
C VAL A 281 -8.78 -10.61 0.70
N PHE A 282 -7.56 -11.06 1.03
CA PHE A 282 -6.37 -10.20 0.96
C PHE A 282 -6.06 -9.78 -0.48
N HIS A 283 -6.30 -10.65 -1.46
CA HIS A 283 -6.12 -10.32 -2.87
C HIS A 283 -6.96 -9.10 -3.26
N HIS A 284 -8.24 -9.05 -2.86
CA HIS A 284 -9.10 -7.92 -3.16
C HIS A 284 -8.78 -6.70 -2.30
N LEU A 285 -8.78 -6.84 -0.97
CA LEU A 285 -8.61 -5.70 -0.06
C LEU A 285 -7.22 -5.08 -0.16
N GLY A 286 -6.17 -5.90 -0.31
CA GLY A 286 -4.81 -5.42 -0.48
C GLY A 286 -4.63 -4.62 -1.78
N ARG A 287 -5.25 -5.06 -2.89
CA ARG A 287 -5.24 -4.33 -4.17
C ARG A 287 -6.09 -3.07 -4.17
N TYR A 288 -7.04 -2.96 -3.24
CA TYR A 288 -7.88 -1.79 -3.06
C TYR A 288 -7.19 -0.71 -2.20
N LEU A 289 -6.53 -1.13 -1.11
CA LEU A 289 -5.89 -0.21 -0.15
C LEU A 289 -4.50 0.24 -0.61
N PHE A 290 -3.62 -0.69 -0.98
CA PHE A 290 -2.19 -0.41 -1.07
C PHE A 290 -1.76 -0.09 -2.49
N HIS A 291 -1.58 1.20 -2.73
CA HIS A 291 -1.00 1.72 -3.96
C HIS A 291 0.27 2.48 -3.62
N PRO A 292 1.45 2.06 -4.12
CA PRO A 292 2.69 2.78 -3.87
C PRO A 292 2.60 4.23 -4.35
N SER A 293 3.08 5.17 -3.54
CA SER A 293 3.08 6.58 -3.91
C SER A 293 4.03 6.85 -5.09
N ASN A 294 3.80 7.98 -5.77
CA ASN A 294 4.72 8.44 -6.80
C ASN A 294 6.12 8.79 -6.23
N GLN A 295 6.20 9.13 -4.94
CA GLN A 295 7.47 9.42 -4.26
C GLN A 295 8.28 8.13 -4.09
N GLN A 296 7.64 7.05 -3.62
CA GLN A 296 8.30 5.76 -3.42
C GLN A 296 8.96 5.24 -4.71
N VAL A 297 8.30 5.41 -5.85
CA VAL A 297 8.87 5.02 -7.16
C VAL A 297 10.09 5.87 -7.50
N MET A 298 10.07 7.17 -7.21
CA MET A 298 11.23 8.03 -7.43
C MET A 298 12.40 7.66 -6.53
N ASP A 299 12.14 7.37 -5.27
CA ASP A 299 13.18 6.95 -4.32
C ASP A 299 13.83 5.64 -4.76
N GLN A 300 13.06 4.71 -5.35
CA GLN A 300 13.62 3.50 -5.94
C GLN A 300 14.53 3.78 -7.15
N ILE A 301 14.14 4.69 -8.05
CA ILE A 301 14.95 5.10 -9.20
C ILE A 301 16.28 5.73 -8.72
N LEU A 302 16.21 6.66 -7.77
CA LEU A 302 17.38 7.31 -7.20
C LEU A 302 18.28 6.31 -6.48
N THR A 303 17.69 5.42 -5.67
CA THR A 303 18.45 4.38 -4.96
C THR A 303 19.18 3.45 -5.93
N CYS A 304 18.51 2.96 -7.00
CA CYS A 304 19.20 2.11 -7.99
C CYS A 304 20.34 2.90 -8.65
N THR A 305 20.06 4.10 -9.15
CA THR A 305 21.06 4.88 -9.91
C THR A 305 22.27 5.31 -9.07
N PHE A 306 22.10 5.59 -7.78
CA PHE A 306 23.20 5.89 -6.87
C PHE A 306 23.99 4.64 -6.51
N LYS A 307 23.32 3.53 -6.20
CA LYS A 307 23.95 2.26 -5.85
C LYS A 307 24.84 1.74 -6.99
N GLU A 308 24.32 1.78 -8.21
CA GLU A 308 25.02 1.35 -9.42
C GLU A 308 25.97 2.44 -9.98
N LYS A 309 26.14 3.56 -9.27
CA LYS A 309 27.02 4.68 -9.63
C LYS A 309 26.74 5.29 -11.01
N LEU A 310 25.52 5.11 -11.52
CA LEU A 310 25.06 5.70 -12.78
C LEU A 310 24.93 7.21 -12.62
N LEU A 311 24.34 7.65 -11.50
CA LEU A 311 24.15 9.06 -11.17
C LEU A 311 24.83 9.42 -9.83
N PRO A 312 25.31 10.66 -9.67
CA PRO A 312 25.89 11.12 -8.43
C PRO A 312 24.84 11.59 -7.41
N GLN A 313 25.13 11.39 -6.13
CA GLN A 313 24.35 12.01 -5.06
C GLN A 313 24.53 13.54 -5.04
N VAL A 314 23.56 14.25 -4.46
CA VAL A 314 23.54 15.73 -4.35
C VAL A 314 23.70 16.20 -2.91
N ASP A 315 24.32 17.38 -2.72
CA ASP A 315 24.41 18.05 -1.42
C ASP A 315 23.17 18.93 -1.20
N MET A 316 22.22 18.43 -0.39
CA MET A 316 20.96 19.12 -0.09
C MET A 316 21.16 20.38 0.78
N GLY A 317 22.31 20.54 1.44
CA GLY A 317 22.61 21.68 2.32
C GLY A 317 23.18 22.90 1.59
N LYS A 318 23.49 22.77 0.30
CA LYS A 318 24.02 23.86 -0.54
C LYS A 318 23.10 24.09 -1.73
N SER A 319 22.76 25.34 -1.99
CA SER A 319 22.12 25.76 -3.24
C SER A 319 23.19 26.20 -4.22
N ILE A 320 23.01 25.89 -5.51
CA ILE A 320 23.97 26.26 -6.55
C ILE A 320 23.98 27.79 -6.70
N VAL A 321 25.08 28.43 -6.28
CA VAL A 321 25.41 29.82 -6.60
C VAL A 321 26.48 29.77 -7.70
N ALA A 322 26.03 29.71 -8.94
CA ALA A 322 26.81 29.57 -10.18
C ALA A 322 27.55 28.21 -10.38
N PRO A 323 27.54 27.65 -11.61
CA PRO A 323 28.23 26.40 -11.91
C PRO A 323 29.74 26.67 -12.01
N SER A 324 30.47 26.43 -10.92
CA SER A 324 31.94 26.34 -10.94
C SER A 324 32.34 24.88 -10.90
N GLY A 325 32.37 24.22 -12.07
CA GLY A 325 32.84 22.84 -12.16
C GLY A 325 33.38 22.49 -13.54
N LYS A 326 34.70 22.27 -13.64
CA LYS A 326 35.36 21.55 -14.76
C LYS A 326 35.04 20.04 -14.73
N GLY A 327 33.83 19.66 -14.29
CA GLY A 327 33.41 18.28 -14.11
C GLY A 327 32.87 17.68 -15.41
N LYS A 328 32.91 16.35 -15.51
CA LYS A 328 32.29 15.64 -16.63
C LYS A 328 30.78 15.89 -16.62
N SER A 329 30.21 16.22 -17.77
CA SER A 329 28.76 16.36 -17.94
C SER A 329 28.14 15.01 -18.30
N LYS A 330 27.04 14.63 -17.64
CA LYS A 330 26.21 13.49 -18.03
C LYS A 330 24.82 13.97 -18.46
N ALA A 331 24.31 13.40 -19.53
CA ALA A 331 22.93 13.56 -19.93
C ALA A 331 22.11 12.36 -19.42
N VAL A 332 20.93 12.62 -18.87
CA VAL A 332 20.00 11.60 -18.43
C VAL A 332 18.77 11.69 -19.30
N LEU A 333 18.56 10.67 -20.12
CA LEU A 333 17.34 10.52 -20.89
C LEU A 333 16.31 9.79 -20.04
N LEU A 334 15.23 10.48 -19.67
CA LEU A 334 14.11 9.89 -18.95
C LEU A 334 12.90 9.80 -19.87
N THR A 335 12.46 8.58 -20.16
CA THR A 335 11.21 8.34 -20.89
C THR A 335 10.15 7.89 -19.91
N SER A 336 9.07 8.65 -19.85
CA SER A 336 7.95 8.32 -18.98
C SER A 336 6.69 9.02 -19.45
N LEU A 337 5.56 8.32 -19.39
CA LEU A 337 4.24 8.95 -19.44
C LEU A 337 3.98 9.82 -18.19
N ILE A 338 4.91 9.89 -17.24
CA ILE A 338 4.76 10.59 -15.97
C ILE A 338 5.77 11.76 -15.92
N PRO A 339 5.34 12.99 -16.23
CA PRO A 339 6.23 14.15 -16.24
C PRO A 339 6.84 14.45 -14.86
N SER A 340 6.16 14.09 -13.77
CA SER A 340 6.64 14.39 -12.41
C SER A 340 7.97 13.73 -12.07
N TYR A 341 8.31 12.63 -12.73
CA TYR A 341 9.62 11.98 -12.53
C TYR A 341 10.74 12.80 -13.16
N TYR A 342 10.51 13.33 -14.36
CA TYR A 342 11.41 14.26 -15.02
C TYR A 342 11.58 15.54 -14.21
N GLU A 343 10.47 16.18 -13.83
CA GLU A 343 10.54 17.45 -13.11
C GLU A 343 11.26 17.30 -11.77
N LYS A 344 10.98 16.25 -11.00
CA LYS A 344 11.68 16.00 -9.73
C LYS A 344 13.18 15.76 -9.93
N LEU A 345 13.57 14.93 -10.89
CA LEU A 345 14.97 14.62 -11.14
C LEU A 345 15.73 15.84 -11.66
N LYS A 346 15.12 16.60 -12.57
CA LYS A 346 15.64 17.86 -13.09
C LYS A 346 15.80 18.90 -11.99
N ASP A 347 14.76 19.13 -11.19
CA ASP A 347 14.79 20.11 -10.10
C ASP A 347 15.86 19.78 -9.07
N MET A 348 16.05 18.49 -8.75
CA MET A 348 17.08 18.04 -7.83
C MET A 348 18.48 18.45 -8.30
N TYR A 349 18.86 18.12 -9.55
CA TYR A 349 20.17 18.48 -10.09
C TYR A 349 20.32 19.95 -10.47
N LEU A 350 19.21 20.65 -10.70
CA LEU A 350 19.20 22.09 -10.97
C LEU A 350 19.41 22.91 -9.69
N LYS A 351 18.88 22.44 -8.55
CA LYS A 351 18.89 23.19 -7.28
C LYS A 351 20.08 22.84 -6.39
N HIS A 352 20.62 21.62 -6.51
CA HIS A 352 21.64 21.10 -5.61
C HIS A 352 22.90 20.65 -6.35
N PRO A 353 24.11 21.00 -5.88
CA PRO A 353 25.35 20.56 -6.50
C PRO A 353 25.58 19.05 -6.25
N THR A 354 26.22 18.38 -7.20
CA THR A 354 26.61 16.97 -7.06
C THR A 354 27.86 16.82 -6.19
N LEU A 355 27.94 15.74 -5.42
CA LEU A 355 29.07 15.51 -4.50
C LEU A 355 30.41 15.26 -5.22
N ASN A 356 30.37 14.76 -6.45
CA ASN A 356 31.55 14.49 -7.27
C ASN A 356 31.86 15.59 -8.30
N GLY A 357 31.07 16.68 -8.32
CA GLY A 357 31.23 17.79 -9.25
C GLY A 357 30.79 17.51 -10.70
N GLU A 358 30.17 16.37 -10.99
CA GLU A 358 29.58 16.09 -12.31
C GLU A 358 28.36 17.00 -12.57
N VAL A 359 28.21 17.48 -13.79
CA VAL A 359 27.04 18.28 -14.19
C VAL A 359 26.01 17.33 -14.82
N ILE A 360 24.81 17.25 -14.23
CA ILE A 360 23.76 16.35 -14.70
C ILE A 360 22.67 17.16 -15.40
N ASN A 361 22.40 16.83 -16.66
CA ASN A 361 21.31 17.41 -17.44
C ASN A 361 20.25 16.34 -17.71
N VAL A 362 19.01 16.60 -17.32
CA VAL A 362 17.90 15.65 -17.49
C VAL A 362 17.04 16.08 -18.68
N TYR A 363 16.68 15.13 -19.54
CA TYR A 363 15.88 15.34 -20.75
C TYR A 363 14.72 14.33 -20.81
N GLN A 364 13.53 14.82 -21.15
CA GLN A 364 12.37 13.99 -21.46
C GLN A 364 11.88 14.35 -22.88
N PRO A 365 12.03 13.45 -23.88
CA PRO A 365 11.73 13.77 -25.28
C PRO A 365 10.25 14.02 -25.55
N SER A 366 9.36 13.24 -24.94
CA SER A 366 7.92 13.42 -25.07
C SER A 366 7.22 13.52 -23.73
N HIS A 367 6.16 14.33 -23.68
CA HIS A 367 5.34 14.56 -22.49
C HIS A 367 3.92 14.07 -22.77
N GLU A 368 3.80 12.86 -23.31
CA GLU A 368 2.52 12.37 -23.83
C GLU A 368 1.45 12.17 -22.74
N GLU A 369 1.86 12.04 -21.46
CA GLU A 369 1.03 11.85 -20.25
C GLU A 369 0.12 10.61 -20.22
N LYS A 370 -0.26 10.13 -21.40
CA LYS A 370 -1.26 9.09 -21.66
C LYS A 370 -0.84 8.29 -22.89
N GLN A 371 -1.08 6.99 -22.85
CA GLN A 371 -0.90 6.13 -24.01
C GLN A 371 -2.02 6.35 -25.04
N ARG A 372 -1.67 6.50 -26.32
CA ARG A 372 -2.60 6.66 -27.45
C ARG A 372 -2.20 5.75 -28.61
N SER A 373 -2.36 4.44 -28.41
CA SER A 373 -1.86 3.40 -29.32
C SER A 373 -2.45 3.43 -30.74
N THR A 374 -3.61 4.04 -30.96
CA THR A 374 -4.20 4.24 -32.29
C THR A 374 -3.75 5.52 -32.98
N ASN A 375 -3.05 6.41 -32.27
CA ASN A 375 -2.54 7.67 -32.82
C ASN A 375 -1.13 7.47 -33.40
N ASN A 376 -1.00 7.61 -34.71
CA ASN A 376 0.26 7.39 -35.40
C ASN A 376 1.37 8.35 -34.92
N VAL A 377 1.04 9.61 -34.62
CA VAL A 377 2.02 10.60 -34.12
C VAL A 377 2.50 10.21 -32.71
N HIS A 378 1.60 9.75 -31.85
CA HIS A 378 1.97 9.22 -30.53
C HIS A 378 2.90 8.01 -30.63
N ASN A 379 2.58 7.06 -31.51
CA ASN A 379 3.40 5.87 -31.74
C ASN A 379 4.76 6.21 -32.36
N GLN A 380 4.82 7.22 -33.25
CA GLN A 380 6.08 7.73 -33.80
C GLN A 380 6.96 8.34 -32.71
N LYS A 381 6.38 9.10 -31.77
CA LYS A 381 7.11 9.63 -30.61
C LYS A 381 7.60 8.52 -29.68
N ALA A 382 6.76 7.54 -29.37
CA ALA A 382 7.14 6.38 -28.58
C ALA A 382 8.27 5.56 -29.26
N LEU A 383 8.19 5.37 -30.58
CA LEU A 383 9.26 4.73 -31.35
C LEU A 383 10.56 5.54 -31.32
N ALA A 384 10.47 6.87 -31.41
CA ALA A 384 11.63 7.76 -31.29
C ALA A 384 12.27 7.64 -29.90
N GLU A 385 11.48 7.62 -28.83
CA GLU A 385 11.96 7.40 -27.46
C GLU A 385 12.65 6.05 -27.28
N ILE A 386 12.07 4.98 -27.84
CA ILE A 386 12.69 3.63 -27.83
C ILE A 386 14.03 3.66 -28.56
N ASN A 387 14.12 4.33 -29.71
CA ASN A 387 15.36 4.43 -30.47
C ASN A 387 16.42 5.24 -29.72
N LEU A 388 16.04 6.38 -29.10
CA LEU A 388 16.94 7.17 -28.28
C LEU A 388 17.50 6.37 -27.08
N LEU A 389 16.65 5.58 -26.41
CA LEU A 389 17.10 4.69 -25.33
C LEU A 389 18.01 3.56 -25.82
N LYS A 390 17.74 3.03 -27.01
CA LYS A 390 18.56 1.97 -27.61
C LYS A 390 19.98 2.46 -27.89
N ASP A 391 20.12 3.68 -28.40
CA ASP A 391 21.41 4.28 -28.71
C ASP A 391 22.26 4.52 -27.46
N GLU A 392 21.62 4.89 -26.34
CA GLU A 392 22.28 4.98 -25.02
C GLU A 392 22.69 3.59 -24.50
N LEU A 393 21.86 2.57 -24.71
CA LEU A 393 22.16 1.20 -24.25
C LEU A 393 23.34 0.57 -25.00
N SER A 394 23.47 0.84 -26.29
CA SER A 394 24.62 0.36 -27.08
C SER A 394 25.96 0.93 -26.61
N GLN A 395 25.96 2.11 -25.96
CA GLN A 395 27.17 2.69 -25.37
C GLN A 395 27.55 2.06 -24.02
N LEU A 396 26.57 1.49 -23.29
CA LEU A 396 26.79 0.78 -22.02
C LEU A 396 27.32 -0.64 -22.24
N ILE A 397 26.81 -1.34 -23.26
CA ILE A 397 27.21 -2.72 -23.58
C ILE A 397 28.64 -2.80 -24.15
N GLY A 398 29.15 -1.72 -24.76
CA GLY A 398 30.51 -1.67 -25.32
C GLY A 398 31.64 -1.49 -24.30
N LYS A 399 31.37 -1.50 -22.98
CA LYS A 399 32.38 -1.26 -21.93
C LYS A 399 32.73 -2.46 -21.05
N ASP A 400 31.96 -3.54 -21.12
CA ASP A 400 32.19 -4.74 -20.31
C ASP A 400 32.38 -5.96 -21.21
N GLU A 401 33.63 -6.18 -21.64
CA GLU A 401 34.07 -7.51 -22.06
C GLU A 401 34.63 -8.21 -20.82
N PRO A 402 33.97 -9.26 -20.27
CA PRO A 402 34.47 -9.93 -19.09
C PRO A 402 35.57 -10.92 -19.49
N THR A 403 36.77 -10.71 -18.98
CA THR A 403 37.77 -11.78 -18.84
C THR A 403 37.22 -12.86 -17.91
N SER A 404 37.49 -14.10 -18.33
CA SER A 404 37.03 -15.38 -17.84
C SER A 404 37.22 -15.66 -16.34
N GLU A 405 36.42 -16.64 -15.89
CA GLU A 405 36.58 -17.52 -14.70
C GLU A 405 36.20 -16.94 -13.34
N ASP A 406 35.02 -17.34 -12.84
CA ASP A 406 34.89 -18.16 -11.61
C ASP A 406 33.42 -18.48 -11.30
N GLU A 407 33.09 -19.77 -11.15
CA GLU A 407 31.83 -20.28 -10.60
C GLU A 407 31.74 -20.01 -9.09
N PRO A 408 30.51 -19.94 -8.54
CA PRO A 408 30.30 -20.65 -7.28
C PRO A 408 29.04 -21.52 -7.25
N ASN A 409 29.29 -22.71 -6.74
CA ASN A 409 28.37 -23.71 -6.23
C ASN A 409 27.41 -23.19 -5.14
N GLY A 410 26.25 -23.84 -5.07
CA GLY A 410 25.78 -24.38 -3.79
C GLY A 410 24.84 -23.53 -2.93
N GLU A 411 23.54 -23.81 -3.11
CA GLU A 411 22.52 -23.98 -2.08
C GLU A 411 22.48 -23.06 -0.85
N ASN A 412 21.37 -22.32 -0.73
CA ASN A 412 20.72 -22.15 0.56
C ASN A 412 19.20 -22.14 0.38
N GLN A 413 18.62 -23.34 0.47
CA GLN A 413 17.19 -23.56 0.49
C GLN A 413 16.69 -23.40 1.93
N LEU A 414 16.55 -22.14 2.37
CA LEU A 414 15.92 -21.85 3.65
C LEU A 414 14.40 -21.97 3.50
N SER A 415 13.87 -23.01 4.14
CA SER A 415 12.48 -23.45 4.16
C SER A 415 11.45 -22.31 4.26
N ARG A 416 10.50 -22.31 3.32
CA ARG A 416 9.30 -21.45 3.27
C ARG A 416 8.38 -21.63 4.49
N ASP A 417 8.57 -22.66 5.29
CA ASP A 417 7.67 -22.99 6.41
C ASP A 417 7.98 -22.22 7.70
N LYS A 418 9.12 -21.54 7.81
CA LYS A 418 9.45 -20.73 9.00
C LYS A 418 8.97 -19.27 8.94
N LEU A 419 8.64 -18.75 7.75
CA LEU A 419 8.24 -17.34 7.58
C LEU A 419 6.74 -17.10 7.83
N LEU A 420 5.90 -18.14 7.73
CA LEU A 420 4.45 -18.03 7.92
C LEU A 420 4.01 -18.24 9.39
N GLY A 421 4.80 -18.93 10.19
CA GLY A 421 4.42 -19.32 11.56
C GLY A 421 4.23 -18.15 12.55
N GLY A 422 4.84 -16.99 12.29
CA GLY A 422 4.69 -15.77 13.10
C GLY A 422 3.70 -14.73 12.55
N LEU A 423 3.18 -14.94 11.34
CA LEU A 423 2.27 -14.00 10.66
C LEU A 423 0.79 -14.31 10.92
N LEU A 424 0.49 -15.58 11.14
CA LEU A 424 -0.85 -16.06 11.41
C LEU A 424 -1.21 -15.80 12.88
N ALA A 425 -2.44 -15.38 13.14
CA ALA A 425 -2.95 -15.33 14.51
C ALA A 425 -2.70 -16.69 15.19
N PRO A 426 -2.11 -16.73 16.41
CA PRO A 426 -1.92 -17.98 17.14
C PRO A 426 -3.23 -18.75 17.21
N ASN A 427 -3.22 -20.05 16.85
CA ASN A 427 -4.35 -20.98 16.71
C ASN A 427 -5.57 -20.64 17.59
N PHE A 428 -6.37 -19.65 17.18
CA PHE A 428 -7.63 -19.31 17.83
C PHE A 428 -8.68 -20.28 17.30
N THR A 429 -9.44 -20.87 18.21
CA THR A 429 -10.48 -21.83 17.89
C THR A 429 -11.80 -21.39 18.49
N LYS A 430 -12.92 -21.78 17.88
CA LYS A 430 -14.27 -21.54 18.44
C LYS A 430 -14.42 -22.05 19.89
N ARG A 431 -13.59 -23.02 20.32
CA ARG A 431 -13.59 -23.54 21.70
C ARG A 431 -13.06 -22.53 22.73
N ASP A 432 -12.21 -21.59 22.31
CA ASP A 432 -11.65 -20.58 23.21
C ASP A 432 -12.76 -19.65 23.76
N CYS A 433 -13.80 -19.39 22.97
CA CYS A 433 -15.00 -18.66 23.43
C CYS A 433 -15.82 -19.44 24.47
N LEU A 434 -15.82 -20.78 24.43
CA LEU A 434 -16.61 -21.64 25.31
C LEU A 434 -15.91 -21.93 26.64
N ASN A 435 -14.58 -21.85 26.69
CA ASN A 435 -13.84 -22.11 27.93
C ASN A 435 -13.98 -20.96 28.94
N VAL A 436 -14.24 -19.73 28.49
CA VAL A 436 -14.46 -18.58 29.40
C VAL A 436 -15.87 -18.53 29.97
N SER A 437 -16.89 -19.00 29.26
CA SER A 437 -18.23 -19.13 29.86
C SER A 437 -18.22 -20.06 31.07
N LYS A 438 -17.32 -21.05 31.13
CA LYS A 438 -17.12 -21.93 32.30
C LYS A 438 -16.29 -21.32 33.43
N LEU A 439 -15.51 -20.26 33.16
CA LEU A 439 -14.80 -19.48 34.18
C LEU A 439 -15.64 -18.33 34.74
N ARG A 440 -16.82 -18.08 34.13
CA ARG A 440 -17.82 -17.10 34.57
C ARG A 440 -18.87 -17.70 35.53
N GLU A 441 -18.92 -19.02 35.67
CA GLU A 441 -19.60 -19.75 36.76
C GLU A 441 -18.61 -19.97 37.91
#